data_AF-A0AAV8X3D7-F1
#
_entry.id   AF-A0AAV8X3D7-F1
#
_cell.length_a   1.000
_cell.length_b   1.000
_cell.length_c   1.000
_cell.angle_alpha   90.00
_cell.angle_beta   90.00
_cell.angle_gamma   90.00
#
_symmetry.space_group_name_H-M   'P 1'
#
loop_
_entity.id
_entity.type
_entity.pdbx_description
1 polymer ?
#
loop_
_entity_poly.entity_id
_entity_poly.type
_entity_poly.pdbx_seq_one_letter_code
_entity_poly.pdbx_strand_id
1 'polypeptide(L)'
;MKEVNEAVMKEYLQRVYNSILSHPDIMALGEGIAQLLVHQAQSIVLMHRAVENVQHRLHKSQEEVKDRLCNIHPVLSRIGPWLRSRLRTAEYKFSQENQWSAHEEALALCNSQKLYQTVYFLNRDLAFMKDREPALLRELRKDKTPTRSFLWPTQIWLPTNWIVRRNFQGDSEIVSTVLSNQATSITTPRSDPSQPVFLVEKEIVRTTTTRWPLWRIFNYFHRTWCWTWNAMFFFGIVLPWCAQ
;
A
#
# COMPACT_ATOMS: atom_id res chain seq x y z
N MET A 1 28.51 -34.38 -11.37
CA MET A 1 28.85 -33.25 -10.46
C MET A 1 27.63 -32.69 -9.72
N LYS A 2 26.50 -32.40 -10.38
CA LYS A 2 25.28 -31.88 -9.70
C LYS A 2 24.75 -32.82 -8.60
N GLU A 3 24.60 -34.11 -8.90
CA GLU A 3 24.12 -35.12 -7.94
C GLU A 3 25.04 -35.25 -6.71
N VAL A 4 26.35 -35.14 -6.91
CA VAL A 4 27.35 -35.15 -5.82
C VAL A 4 27.18 -33.90 -4.95
N ASN A 5 26.97 -32.73 -5.57
CA ASN A 5 26.76 -31.49 -4.84
C ASN A 5 25.44 -31.49 -4.04
N GLU A 6 24.38 -32.08 -4.60
CA GLU A 6 23.11 -32.27 -3.91
C GLU A 6 23.24 -33.21 -2.70
N ALA A 7 24.00 -34.30 -2.84
CA ALA A 7 24.27 -35.23 -1.74
C ALA A 7 25.06 -34.56 -0.61
N VAL A 8 26.11 -33.80 -0.93
CA VAL A 8 26.91 -33.04 0.04
C VAL A 8 26.06 -31.98 0.75
N MET A 9 25.24 -31.24 0.00
CA MET A 9 24.34 -30.23 0.57
C MET A 9 23.32 -30.87 1.53
N LYS A 10 22.77 -32.02 1.17
CA LYS A 10 21.82 -32.75 2.03
C LYS A 10 22.47 -33.18 3.34
N GLU A 11 23.69 -33.71 3.29
CA GLU A 11 24.43 -34.10 4.49
C GLU A 11 24.75 -32.89 5.37
N TYR A 12 25.21 -31.79 4.75
CA TYR A 12 25.46 -30.53 5.45
C TYR A 12 24.20 -30.03 6.18
N LEU A 13 23.07 -29.95 5.48
CA LEU A 13 21.80 -29.51 6.06
C LEU A 13 21.36 -30.42 7.21
N GLN A 14 21.52 -31.73 7.08
CA GLN A 14 21.20 -32.67 8.14
C GLN A 14 22.05 -32.45 9.40
N ARG A 15 23.35 -32.19 9.23
CA ARG A 15 24.24 -31.86 10.36
C ARG A 15 23.83 -30.55 11.03
N VAL A 16 23.48 -29.53 10.25
CA VAL A 16 22.98 -28.25 10.77
C VAL A 16 21.68 -28.44 11.55
N TYR A 17 20.70 -29.19 11.01
CA TYR A 17 19.44 -29.45 11.69
C TYR A 17 19.65 -30.20 13.00
N ASN A 18 20.51 -31.23 13.01
CA ASN A 18 20.85 -31.97 14.23
C ASN A 18 21.54 -31.06 15.27
N SER A 19 22.41 -30.16 14.83
CA SER A 19 23.06 -29.18 15.71
C SER A 19 22.05 -28.21 16.33
N ILE A 20 21.06 -27.75 15.56
CA ILE A 20 20.01 -26.84 16.07
C ILE A 20 19.13 -27.56 17.10
N LEU A 21 18.75 -28.81 16.83
CA LEU A 21 17.91 -29.61 17.72
C LEU A 21 18.58 -29.96 19.06
N SER A 22 19.91 -30.04 19.07
CA SER A 22 20.71 -30.41 20.25
C SER A 22 21.34 -29.22 20.99
N HIS A 23 21.18 -27.98 20.49
CA HIS A 23 21.85 -26.82 21.08
C HIS A 23 21.19 -26.41 22.42
N PRO A 24 21.96 -26.35 23.53
CA PRO A 24 21.41 -26.08 24.86
C PRO A 24 20.73 -24.71 24.96
N ASP A 25 21.33 -23.67 24.39
CA ASP A 25 20.76 -22.32 24.43
C ASP A 25 19.42 -22.21 23.68
N ILE A 26 19.24 -22.97 22.60
CA ILE A 26 17.98 -22.97 21.83
C ILE A 26 16.91 -23.75 22.59
N MET A 27 17.28 -24.85 23.25
CA MET A 27 16.38 -25.58 24.14
C MET A 27 15.94 -24.72 25.33
N ALA A 28 16.80 -23.84 25.84
CA ALA A 28 16.48 -22.94 26.93
C ALA A 28 15.45 -21.85 26.57
N LEU A 29 15.27 -21.52 25.28
CA LEU A 29 14.31 -20.51 24.83
C LEU A 29 12.84 -20.95 24.97
N GLY A 30 12.57 -22.26 24.96
CA GLY A 30 11.22 -22.79 25.06
C GLY A 30 11.00 -24.08 24.26
N GLU A 31 9.93 -24.79 24.60
CA GLU A 31 9.55 -26.05 23.97
C GLU A 31 9.18 -25.84 22.49
N GLY A 32 9.68 -26.72 21.61
CA GLY A 32 9.35 -26.71 20.18
C GLY A 32 10.08 -25.65 19.33
N ILE A 33 10.83 -24.71 19.92
CA ILE A 33 11.50 -23.63 19.17
C ILE A 33 12.54 -24.19 18.20
N ALA A 34 13.38 -25.14 18.60
CA ALA A 34 14.35 -25.73 17.67
C ALA A 34 13.68 -26.47 16.50
N GLN A 35 12.54 -27.14 16.74
CA GLN A 35 11.78 -27.80 15.69
C GLN A 35 11.21 -26.77 14.70
N LEU A 36 10.68 -25.66 15.21
CA LEU A 36 10.21 -24.54 14.38
C LEU A 36 11.34 -23.96 13.52
N LEU A 37 12.52 -23.75 14.09
CA LEU A 37 13.69 -23.25 13.35
C LEU A 37 14.13 -24.21 12.24
N VAL A 38 14.14 -25.52 12.52
CA VAL A 38 14.44 -26.54 11.52
C VAL A 38 13.38 -26.56 10.43
N HIS A 39 12.09 -26.54 10.77
CA HIS A 39 11.00 -26.49 9.80
C HIS A 39 11.07 -25.23 8.92
N GLN A 40 11.38 -24.07 9.52
CA GLN A 40 11.57 -22.82 8.78
C GLN A 40 12.75 -22.94 7.81
N ALA A 41 13.91 -23.43 8.26
CA ALA A 41 15.06 -23.63 7.39
C ALA A 41 14.76 -24.62 6.24
N GLN A 42 14.07 -25.73 6.53
CA GLN A 42 13.63 -26.71 5.53
C GLN A 42 12.69 -26.08 4.51
N SER A 43 11.71 -25.29 4.96
CA SER A 43 10.78 -24.62 4.05
C SER A 43 11.47 -23.70 3.05
N ILE A 44 12.46 -22.93 3.48
CA ILE A 44 13.23 -22.03 2.61
C ILE A 44 13.95 -22.83 1.53
N VAL A 45 14.62 -23.92 1.90
CA VAL A 45 15.31 -24.80 0.96
C VAL A 45 14.33 -25.39 -0.08
N LEU A 46 13.16 -25.84 0.37
CA LEU A 46 12.13 -26.39 -0.53
C LEU A 46 11.54 -25.32 -1.46
N MET A 47 11.33 -24.10 -0.98
CA MET A 47 10.86 -22.98 -1.81
C MET A 47 11.89 -22.61 -2.89
N HIS A 48 13.18 -22.57 -2.55
CA HIS A 48 14.24 -22.35 -3.55
C HIS A 48 14.26 -23.47 -4.59
N ARG A 49 14.16 -24.73 -4.16
CA ARG A 49 14.08 -25.87 -5.07
C ARG A 49 12.89 -25.79 -6.01
N ALA A 50 11.72 -25.34 -5.52
CA ALA A 50 10.54 -25.14 -6.36
C ALA A 50 10.80 -24.11 -7.47
N VAL A 51 11.48 -23.00 -7.14
CA VAL A 51 11.88 -21.99 -8.13
C VAL A 51 12.85 -22.57 -9.15
N GLU A 52 13.86 -23.32 -8.72
CA GLU A 52 14.83 -23.97 -9.60
C GLU A 52 14.16 -24.96 -10.57
N ASN A 53 13.19 -25.74 -10.10
CA ASN A 53 12.44 -26.68 -10.94
C ASN A 53 11.63 -25.96 -12.03
N VAL A 54 10.96 -24.86 -11.69
CA VAL A 54 10.24 -24.02 -12.67
C VAL A 54 11.20 -23.39 -13.67
N GLN A 55 12.35 -22.89 -13.21
CA GLN A 55 13.40 -22.36 -14.09
C GLN A 55 13.94 -23.42 -15.04
N HIS A 56 14.15 -24.65 -14.55
CA HIS A 56 14.59 -25.75 -15.39
C HIS A 56 13.55 -26.10 -16.46
N ARG A 57 12.25 -26.13 -16.10
CA ARG A 57 11.15 -26.30 -17.05
C ARG A 57 11.09 -25.18 -18.09
N LEU A 58 11.33 -23.93 -17.69
CA LEU A 58 11.41 -22.79 -18.62
C LEU A 58 12.56 -22.99 -19.62
N HIS A 59 13.75 -23.33 -19.15
CA HIS A 59 14.91 -23.55 -20.02
C HIS A 59 14.65 -24.66 -21.03
N LYS A 60 14.13 -25.80 -20.56
CA LYS A 60 13.76 -26.92 -21.43
C LYS A 60 12.72 -26.51 -22.48
N SER A 61 11.68 -25.76 -22.06
CA SER A 61 10.67 -25.25 -22.99
C SER A 61 11.26 -24.29 -24.03
N GLN A 62 12.22 -23.44 -23.65
CA GLN A 62 12.89 -22.54 -24.58
C GLN A 62 13.74 -23.31 -25.61
N GLU A 63 14.45 -24.36 -25.19
CA GLU A 63 15.20 -25.24 -26.08
C GLU A 63 14.26 -25.96 -27.08
N GLU A 64 13.17 -26.55 -26.59
CA GLU A 64 12.17 -27.21 -27.44
C GLU A 64 11.54 -26.26 -28.47
N VAL A 65 11.23 -25.03 -28.06
CA VAL A 65 10.70 -24.00 -28.97
C VAL A 65 11.76 -23.59 -29.99
N LYS A 66 13.01 -23.42 -29.56
CA LYS A 66 14.13 -23.08 -30.45
C LYS A 66 14.33 -24.15 -31.51
N ASP A 67 14.39 -25.41 -31.12
CA ASP A 67 14.59 -26.53 -32.05
C ASP A 67 13.43 -26.65 -33.04
N ARG A 68 12.20 -26.48 -32.55
CA ARG A 68 11.01 -26.42 -33.41
C ARG A 68 11.08 -25.28 -34.43
N LEU A 69 11.50 -24.09 -34.02
CA LEU A 69 11.65 -22.94 -34.92
C LEU A 69 12.76 -23.14 -35.95
N CYS A 70 13.88 -23.76 -35.57
CA CYS A 70 14.95 -24.12 -36.49
C CYS A 70 14.47 -25.11 -37.56
N ASN A 71 13.67 -26.10 -37.16
CA ASN A 71 13.15 -27.12 -38.08
C ASN A 71 12.07 -26.57 -39.04
N ILE A 72 11.15 -25.75 -38.55
CA ILE A 72 10.04 -25.20 -39.37
C ILE A 72 10.53 -24.03 -40.25
N HIS A 73 11.44 -23.21 -39.74
CA HIS A 73 11.92 -22.00 -40.42
C HIS A 73 13.46 -21.94 -40.47
N PRO A 74 14.11 -22.78 -41.30
CA PRO A 74 15.58 -22.89 -41.35
C PRO A 74 16.28 -21.61 -41.83
N VAL A 75 15.62 -20.80 -42.67
CA VAL A 75 16.18 -19.52 -43.15
C VAL A 75 16.01 -18.41 -42.12
N LEU A 76 14.81 -18.27 -41.55
CA LEU A 76 14.51 -17.20 -40.58
C LEU A 76 15.19 -17.43 -39.23
N SER A 77 15.37 -18.68 -38.81
CA SER A 77 16.07 -19.03 -37.56
C SER A 77 17.54 -18.57 -37.53
N ARG A 78 18.18 -18.38 -38.70
CA ARG A 78 19.51 -17.79 -38.81
C ARG A 78 19.54 -16.28 -38.50
N ILE A 79 18.39 -15.62 -38.59
CA ILE A 79 18.24 -14.19 -38.24
C ILE A 79 18.11 -14.09 -36.71
N GLY A 80 19.24 -13.86 -36.04
CA GLY A 80 19.31 -13.79 -34.57
C GLY A 80 18.26 -12.87 -33.90
N PRO A 81 17.99 -11.65 -34.40
CA PRO A 81 16.92 -10.79 -33.88
C PRO A 81 15.51 -11.42 -33.96
N TRP A 82 15.21 -12.09 -35.07
CA TRP A 82 13.92 -12.76 -35.28
C TRP A 82 13.75 -13.93 -34.30
N LEU A 83 14.77 -14.78 -34.18
CA LEU A 83 14.75 -15.92 -33.26
C LEU A 83 14.59 -15.47 -31.80
N ARG A 84 15.36 -14.45 -31.38
CA ARG A 84 15.24 -13.87 -30.03
C ARG A 84 13.88 -13.25 -29.75
N SER A 85 13.24 -12.64 -30.75
CA SER A 85 11.88 -12.09 -30.61
C SER A 85 10.85 -13.20 -30.38
N ARG A 86 10.96 -14.31 -31.15
CA ARG A 86 10.10 -15.48 -30.99
C ARG A 86 10.29 -16.18 -29.65
N LEU A 87 11.54 -16.37 -29.21
CA LEU A 87 11.85 -16.95 -27.90
C LEU A 87 11.34 -16.08 -26.74
N ARG A 88 11.51 -14.75 -26.80
CA ARG A 88 10.93 -13.84 -25.81
C ARG A 88 9.41 -13.90 -25.75
N THR A 89 8.75 -14.05 -26.90
CA THR A 89 7.30 -14.22 -26.96
C THR A 89 6.87 -15.54 -26.31
N ALA A 90 7.63 -16.62 -26.52
CA ALA A 90 7.37 -17.91 -25.90
C ALA A 90 7.62 -17.88 -24.37
N GLU A 91 8.69 -17.22 -23.93
CA GLU A 91 8.99 -17.00 -22.52
C GLU A 91 7.88 -16.20 -21.82
N TYR A 92 7.39 -15.13 -22.46
CA TYR A 92 6.27 -14.36 -21.93
C TYR A 92 4.99 -15.21 -21.78
N LYS A 93 4.68 -16.04 -22.78
CA LYS A 93 3.54 -16.98 -22.70
C LYS A 93 3.73 -18.00 -21.58
N PHE A 94 4.91 -18.60 -21.47
CA PHE A 94 5.23 -19.53 -20.39
C PHE A 94 5.06 -18.88 -19.01
N SER A 95 5.54 -17.65 -18.84
CA SER A 95 5.43 -16.90 -17.59
C SER A 95 3.97 -16.61 -17.21
N GLN A 96 3.12 -16.25 -18.18
CA GLN A 96 1.69 -16.05 -17.96
C GLN A 96 0.97 -17.35 -17.57
N GLU A 97 1.25 -18.45 -18.28
CA GLU A 97 0.63 -19.75 -18.01
C GLU A 97 1.10 -20.37 -16.69
N ASN A 98 2.35 -20.11 -16.28
CA ASN A 98 2.99 -20.70 -15.11
C ASN A 98 3.22 -19.69 -13.98
N GLN A 99 2.48 -18.58 -13.93
CA GLN A 99 2.67 -17.48 -12.97
C GLN A 99 2.74 -17.95 -11.50
N TRP A 100 1.94 -18.96 -11.16
CA TRP A 100 1.82 -19.50 -9.79
C TRP A 100 2.55 -20.82 -9.58
N SER A 101 3.16 -21.38 -10.63
CA SER A 101 3.73 -22.73 -10.63
C SER A 101 4.78 -22.94 -9.53
N ALA A 102 5.62 -21.94 -9.26
CA ALA A 102 6.64 -22.03 -8.21
C ALA A 102 6.03 -22.14 -6.81
N HIS A 103 4.91 -21.45 -6.55
CA HIS A 103 4.19 -21.54 -5.27
C HIS A 103 3.46 -22.87 -5.12
N GLU A 104 2.84 -23.36 -6.20
CA GLU A 104 2.17 -24.66 -6.24
C GLU A 104 3.17 -25.81 -6.03
N GLU A 105 4.35 -25.71 -6.64
CA GLU A 105 5.42 -26.67 -6.46
C GLU A 105 6.04 -26.61 -5.05
N ALA A 106 6.25 -25.41 -4.50
CA ALA A 106 6.69 -25.25 -3.12
C ALA A 106 5.69 -25.85 -2.13
N LEU A 107 4.38 -25.67 -2.37
CA LEU A 107 3.32 -26.29 -1.58
C LEU A 107 3.37 -27.81 -1.62
N ALA A 108 3.53 -28.40 -2.82
CA ALA A 108 3.66 -29.85 -2.97
C ALA A 108 4.88 -30.39 -2.22
N LEU A 109 6.04 -29.72 -2.34
CA LEU A 109 7.26 -30.10 -1.63
C LEU A 109 7.10 -29.97 -0.10
N CYS A 110 6.56 -28.87 0.40
CA CYS A 110 6.35 -28.67 1.83
C CYS A 110 5.31 -29.64 2.42
N ASN A 111 4.27 -29.98 1.66
CA ASN A 111 3.27 -30.95 2.07
C ASN A 111 3.87 -32.37 2.17
N SER A 112 4.76 -32.74 1.24
CA SER A 112 5.48 -34.02 1.30
C SER A 112 6.35 -34.17 2.55
N GLN A 113 6.92 -33.06 3.06
CA GLN A 113 7.74 -33.01 4.27
C GLN A 113 6.92 -32.72 5.54
N LYS A 114 5.58 -32.70 5.45
CA LYS A 114 4.65 -32.46 6.56
C LYS A 114 4.89 -31.13 7.29
N LEU A 115 5.33 -30.09 6.58
CA LEU A 115 5.53 -28.75 7.12
C LEU A 115 4.20 -27.97 7.20
N TYR A 116 3.29 -28.40 8.06
CA TYR A 116 1.90 -27.92 8.08
C TYR A 116 1.76 -26.40 8.23
N GLN A 117 2.57 -25.78 9.08
CA GLN A 117 2.53 -24.33 9.30
C GLN A 117 2.93 -23.57 8.01
N THR A 118 4.01 -23.99 7.37
CA THR A 118 4.46 -23.42 6.10
C THR A 118 3.42 -23.62 5.00
N VAL A 119 2.85 -24.83 4.90
CA VAL A 119 1.79 -25.15 3.93
C VAL A 119 0.58 -24.24 4.13
N TYR A 120 0.17 -23.99 5.37
CA TYR A 120 -0.91 -23.05 5.68
C TYR A 120 -0.61 -21.64 5.17
N PHE A 121 0.57 -21.09 5.48
CA PHE A 121 0.94 -19.75 5.04
C PHE A 121 1.08 -19.63 3.53
N LEU A 122 1.76 -20.57 2.89
CA LEU A 122 1.90 -20.60 1.42
C LEU A 122 0.54 -20.70 0.71
N ASN A 123 -0.39 -21.50 1.22
CA ASN A 123 -1.74 -21.61 0.66
C ASN A 123 -2.50 -20.30 0.79
N ARG A 124 -2.39 -19.65 1.96
CA ARG A 124 -3.03 -18.35 2.20
C ARG A 124 -2.47 -17.28 1.27
N ASP A 125 -1.16 -17.25 1.08
CA ASP A 125 -0.50 -16.28 0.22
C ASP A 125 -0.84 -16.53 -1.25
N LEU A 126 -0.88 -17.79 -1.70
CA LEU A 126 -1.32 -18.16 -3.04
C LEU A 126 -2.78 -17.75 -3.29
N ALA A 127 -3.68 -18.02 -2.35
CA ALA A 127 -5.08 -17.61 -2.45
C ALA A 127 -5.22 -16.08 -2.45
N PHE A 128 -4.41 -15.37 -1.65
CA PHE A 128 -4.38 -13.91 -1.67
C PHE A 128 -3.97 -13.38 -3.04
N MET A 129 -2.88 -13.88 -3.61
CA MET A 129 -2.38 -13.43 -4.91
C MET A 129 -3.36 -13.73 -6.06
N LYS A 130 -4.03 -14.89 -6.03
CA LYS A 130 -5.01 -15.26 -7.06
C LYS A 130 -6.30 -14.44 -6.98
N ASP A 131 -6.87 -14.28 -5.79
CA ASP A 131 -8.23 -13.78 -5.63
C ASP A 131 -8.31 -12.34 -5.09
N ARG A 132 -7.49 -12.01 -4.08
CA ARG A 132 -7.63 -10.76 -3.32
C ARG A 132 -6.78 -9.63 -3.88
N GLU A 133 -5.53 -9.90 -4.22
CA GLU A 133 -4.60 -8.94 -4.80
C GLU A 133 -5.20 -8.19 -6.00
N PRO A 134 -5.82 -8.84 -7.02
CA PRO A 134 -6.37 -8.10 -8.15
C PRO A 134 -7.55 -7.20 -7.77
N ALA A 135 -8.37 -7.58 -6.79
CA ALA A 135 -9.45 -6.75 -6.28
C ALA A 135 -8.89 -5.53 -5.52
N LEU A 136 -7.93 -5.75 -4.63
CA LEU A 136 -7.26 -4.70 -3.87
C LEU A 136 -6.54 -3.72 -4.80
N LEU A 137 -5.84 -4.19 -5.84
CA LEU A 137 -5.20 -3.31 -6.82
C LEU A 137 -6.21 -2.46 -7.59
N ARG A 138 -7.42 -2.96 -7.87
CA ARG A 138 -8.49 -2.17 -8.48
C ARG A 138 -9.02 -1.09 -7.52
N GLU A 139 -9.11 -1.39 -6.23
CA GLU A 139 -9.51 -0.43 -5.20
C GLU A 139 -8.44 0.63 -4.98
N LEU A 140 -7.18 0.22 -4.86
CA LEU A 140 -6.02 1.12 -4.72
C LEU A 140 -5.90 2.08 -5.91
N ARG A 141 -6.16 1.62 -7.14
CA ARG A 141 -6.20 2.50 -8.32
C ARG A 141 -7.31 3.56 -8.24
N LYS A 142 -8.41 3.30 -7.53
CA LYS A 142 -9.47 4.29 -7.30
C LYS A 142 -9.08 5.28 -6.20
N ASP A 143 -8.27 4.86 -5.24
CA ASP A 143 -7.81 5.71 -4.17
C ASP A 143 -6.65 6.62 -4.62
N LYS A 144 -7.03 7.77 -5.18
CA LYS A 144 -6.08 8.82 -5.57
C LYS A 144 -5.72 9.65 -4.33
N THR A 145 -4.57 9.35 -3.73
CA THR A 145 -4.01 10.17 -2.65
C THR A 145 -3.56 11.53 -3.20
N PRO A 146 -4.06 12.67 -2.68
CA PRO A 146 -3.61 13.98 -3.12
C PRO A 146 -2.17 14.24 -2.66
N THR A 147 -1.31 14.68 -3.57
CA THR A 147 0.07 15.11 -3.26
C THR A 147 0.11 16.42 -2.45
N ARG A 148 -0.87 17.30 -2.64
CA ARG A 148 -0.94 18.59 -1.94
C ARG A 148 -2.38 19.02 -1.69
N SER A 149 -2.61 19.59 -0.51
CA SER A 149 -3.82 20.32 -0.14
C SER A 149 -3.58 21.83 -0.24
N PHE A 150 -4.62 22.57 -0.63
CA PHE A 150 -4.63 24.02 -0.71
C PHE A 150 -5.80 24.57 0.09
N LEU A 151 -5.56 25.63 0.85
CA LEU A 151 -6.54 26.28 1.70
C LEU A 151 -6.88 27.66 1.12
N TRP A 152 -8.17 27.98 1.04
CA TRP A 152 -8.70 29.23 0.50
C TRP A 152 -9.56 29.90 1.58
N PRO A 153 -8.96 30.68 2.49
CA PRO A 153 -9.69 31.38 3.55
C PRO A 153 -10.43 32.61 3.02
N THR A 154 -11.72 32.74 3.34
CA THR A 154 -12.53 33.92 3.05
C THR A 154 -13.13 34.49 4.33
N GLN A 155 -13.08 35.81 4.51
CA GLN A 155 -13.65 36.48 5.68
C GLN A 155 -15.18 36.32 5.75
N ILE A 156 -15.72 36.23 6.96
CA ILE A 156 -17.17 36.28 7.21
C ILE A 156 -17.56 37.75 7.38
N TRP A 157 -18.48 38.21 6.52
CA TRP A 157 -18.79 39.63 6.38
C TRP A 157 -19.62 40.19 7.53
N LEU A 158 -20.60 39.42 8.01
CA LEU A 158 -21.46 39.84 9.11
C LEU A 158 -21.02 39.20 10.43
N PRO A 159 -20.84 39.99 11.52
CA PRO A 159 -20.52 39.45 12.83
C PRO A 159 -21.55 38.46 13.37
N THR A 160 -22.82 38.60 12.98
CA THR A 160 -23.91 37.68 13.35
C THR A 160 -23.71 36.27 12.82
N ASN A 161 -22.91 36.12 11.76
CA ASN A 161 -22.60 34.84 11.13
C ASN A 161 -21.24 34.28 11.56
N TRP A 162 -20.55 34.91 12.52
CA TRP A 162 -19.30 34.35 13.06
C TRP A 162 -19.56 33.01 13.73
N ILE A 163 -18.71 32.03 13.45
CA ILE A 163 -18.87 30.69 13.97
C ILE A 163 -18.17 30.65 15.33
N VAL A 164 -18.94 30.50 16.41
CA VAL A 164 -18.40 30.32 17.75
C VAL A 164 -18.42 28.84 18.11
N ARG A 165 -17.23 28.29 18.35
CA ARG A 165 -17.05 26.91 18.79
C ARG A 165 -16.79 26.88 20.29
N ARG A 166 -17.55 26.07 21.00
CA ARG A 166 -17.30 25.72 22.40
C ARG A 166 -16.57 24.39 22.43
N ASN A 167 -15.38 24.37 23.01
CA ASN A 167 -14.60 23.17 23.25
C ASN A 167 -14.64 22.85 24.75
N PHE A 168 -15.10 21.65 25.12
CA PHE A 168 -15.16 21.19 26.50
C PHE A 168 -14.85 19.69 26.58
N GLN A 169 -13.85 19.29 27.37
CA GLN A 169 -13.48 17.89 27.62
C GLN A 169 -13.28 17.02 26.35
N GLY A 170 -12.86 17.63 25.23
CA GLY A 170 -12.62 16.91 23.96
C GLY A 170 -13.78 17.00 22.96
N ASP A 171 -14.96 17.42 23.41
CA ASP A 171 -16.10 17.68 22.54
C ASP A 171 -16.07 19.14 22.02
N SER A 172 -16.39 19.30 20.74
CA SER A 172 -16.47 20.61 20.07
C SER A 172 -17.86 20.81 19.47
N GLU A 173 -18.56 21.84 19.93
CA GLU A 173 -19.92 22.17 19.47
C GLU A 173 -19.98 23.59 18.90
N ILE A 174 -20.74 23.77 17.82
CA ILE A 174 -21.03 25.10 17.25
C ILE A 174 -22.21 25.69 18.01
N VAL A 175 -21.98 26.79 18.71
CA VAL A 175 -23.02 27.50 19.48
C VAL A 175 -23.63 28.58 18.60
N SER A 176 -24.96 28.60 18.48
CA SER A 176 -25.67 29.65 17.74
C SER A 176 -25.46 31.00 18.44
N THR A 177 -24.76 31.91 17.79
CA THR A 177 -24.46 33.24 18.32
C THR A 177 -25.69 34.14 18.28
N VAL A 178 -26.33 34.36 19.43
CA VAL A 178 -27.12 35.58 19.65
C VAL A 178 -26.14 36.60 20.25
N LEU A 179 -25.67 37.54 19.44
CA LEU A 179 -24.86 38.66 19.93
C LEU A 179 -25.73 39.50 20.87
N SER A 180 -25.54 39.32 22.18
CA SER A 180 -26.13 40.19 23.19
C SER A 180 -25.35 41.51 23.24
N ASN A 181 -26.05 42.65 23.16
CA ASN A 181 -25.45 43.98 23.37
C ASN A 181 -25.06 44.24 24.84
N GLN A 182 -25.35 43.31 25.75
CA GLN A 182 -24.88 43.38 27.14
C GLN A 182 -23.48 42.78 27.24
N ALA A 183 -22.52 43.60 27.63
CA ALA A 183 -21.16 43.15 27.93
C ALA A 183 -21.20 42.10 29.05
N THR A 184 -20.94 40.84 28.72
CA THR A 184 -20.72 39.80 29.72
C THR A 184 -19.28 39.90 30.20
N SER A 185 -19.10 40.03 31.52
CA SER A 185 -17.80 40.12 32.17
C SER A 185 -17.07 38.76 32.15
N ILE A 186 -16.65 38.29 30.97
CA ILE A 186 -15.74 37.16 30.82
C ILE A 186 -14.36 37.74 30.52
N THR A 187 -13.73 38.29 31.57
CA THR A 187 -12.40 38.92 31.55
C THR A 187 -11.44 38.24 32.53
N THR A 188 -11.58 36.94 32.76
CA THR A 188 -10.60 36.18 33.56
C THR A 188 -9.65 35.40 32.65
N PRO A 189 -8.33 35.70 32.68
CA PRO A 189 -7.34 34.83 32.07
C PRO A 189 -7.17 33.56 32.91
N ARG A 190 -7.38 32.41 32.25
CA ARG A 190 -6.87 31.05 32.49
C ARG A 190 -6.39 30.68 33.91
N SER A 191 -7.08 29.71 34.53
CA SER A 191 -6.49 28.86 35.59
C SER A 191 -7.13 27.47 35.71
N ASP A 192 -8.39 27.29 35.29
CA ASP A 192 -9.18 26.10 35.60
C ASP A 192 -9.49 25.23 34.36
N PRO A 193 -9.07 23.94 34.34
CA PRO A 193 -9.38 22.99 33.26
C PRO A 193 -10.87 22.59 33.20
N SER A 194 -11.69 22.96 34.19
CA SER A 194 -13.13 22.68 34.22
C SER A 194 -14.00 23.69 33.46
N GLN A 195 -13.40 24.69 32.79
CA GLN A 195 -14.14 25.72 32.06
C GLN A 195 -14.10 25.50 30.54
N PRO A 196 -15.22 25.70 29.82
CA PRO A 196 -15.26 25.57 28.36
C PRO A 196 -14.50 26.70 27.67
N VAL A 197 -13.79 26.36 26.58
CA VAL A 197 -13.05 27.31 25.75
C VAL A 197 -13.92 27.71 24.56
N PHE A 198 -14.14 29.02 24.38
CA PHE A 198 -14.85 29.55 23.22
C PHE A 198 -13.85 30.08 22.19
N LEU A 199 -13.91 29.58 20.96
CA LEU A 199 -13.12 30.02 19.82
C LEU A 199 -14.05 30.68 18.80
N VAL A 200 -13.67 31.88 18.35
CA VAL A 200 -14.41 32.61 17.32
C VAL A 200 -13.68 32.46 16.00
N GLU A 201 -14.32 31.77 15.04
CA GLU A 201 -13.84 31.68 13.66
C GLU A 201 -14.49 32.80 12.84
N LYS A 202 -13.66 33.75 12.41
CA LYS A 202 -14.06 34.88 11.54
C LYS A 202 -13.88 34.60 10.05
N GLU A 203 -13.35 33.42 9.72
CA GLU A 203 -13.00 33.02 8.36
C GLU A 203 -13.59 31.64 8.05
N ILE A 204 -14.05 31.47 6.81
CA ILE A 204 -14.44 30.18 6.24
C ILE A 204 -13.30 29.69 5.36
N VAL A 205 -12.74 28.52 5.67
CA VAL A 205 -11.63 27.92 4.91
C VAL A 205 -12.17 26.84 3.98
N ARG A 206 -12.07 27.07 2.67
CA ARG A 206 -12.35 26.02 1.67
C ARG A 206 -11.07 25.27 1.36
N THR A 207 -11.13 23.94 1.29
CA THR A 207 -9.97 23.09 0.99
C THR A 207 -10.12 22.44 -0.38
N THR A 208 -9.12 22.58 -1.24
CA THR A 208 -9.00 21.81 -2.49
C THR A 208 -7.74 20.96 -2.49
N THR A 209 -7.66 19.98 -3.39
CA THR A 209 -6.53 19.04 -3.43
C THR A 209 -6.09 18.75 -4.86
N THR A 210 -4.87 18.25 -5.04
CA THR A 210 -4.35 17.82 -6.37
C THR A 210 -4.96 16.52 -6.90
N ARG A 211 -5.98 15.95 -6.24
CA ARG A 211 -6.57 14.65 -6.56
C ARG A 211 -7.22 14.59 -7.96
N TRP A 212 -7.73 15.71 -8.45
CA TRP A 212 -8.50 15.78 -9.69
C TRP A 212 -7.65 16.32 -10.85
N PRO A 213 -7.75 15.78 -12.08
CA PRO A 213 -6.91 16.20 -13.20
C PRO A 213 -7.04 17.68 -13.58
N LEU A 214 -8.20 18.30 -13.31
CA LEU A 214 -8.44 19.74 -13.53
C LEU A 214 -8.20 20.58 -12.26
N TRP A 215 -7.47 20.07 -11.26
CA TRP A 215 -7.21 20.76 -9.99
C TRP A 215 -6.64 22.17 -10.19
N ARG A 216 -5.83 22.39 -11.24
CA ARG A 216 -5.25 23.71 -11.56
C ARG A 216 -6.32 24.74 -11.90
N ILE A 217 -7.32 24.34 -12.68
CA ILE A 217 -8.44 25.21 -13.09
C ILE A 217 -9.33 25.51 -11.88
N PHE A 218 -9.68 24.50 -11.11
CA PHE A 218 -10.45 24.69 -9.87
C PHE A 218 -9.71 25.57 -8.87
N ASN A 219 -8.41 25.37 -8.68
CA ASN A 219 -7.59 26.23 -7.82
C ASN A 219 -7.52 27.66 -8.34
N TYR A 220 -7.46 27.86 -9.66
CA TYR A 220 -7.51 29.20 -10.23
C TYR A 220 -8.83 29.90 -9.90
N PHE A 221 -9.98 29.24 -10.10
CA PHE A 221 -11.29 29.79 -9.70
C PHE A 221 -11.41 30.03 -8.20
N HIS A 222 -10.94 29.10 -7.37
CA HIS A 222 -10.95 29.29 -5.91
C HIS A 222 -10.04 30.44 -5.47
N ARG A 223 -8.88 30.60 -6.11
CA ARG A 223 -7.96 31.71 -5.84
C ARG A 223 -8.55 33.05 -6.24
N THR A 224 -9.10 33.16 -7.45
CA THR A 224 -9.73 34.40 -7.90
C THR A 224 -10.94 34.72 -7.03
N TRP A 225 -11.82 33.76 -6.77
CA TRP A 225 -12.95 33.91 -5.86
C TRP A 225 -12.51 34.42 -4.48
N CYS A 226 -11.58 33.73 -3.83
CA CYS A 226 -11.07 34.09 -2.51
C CYS A 226 -10.51 35.52 -2.49
N TRP A 227 -9.69 35.87 -3.48
CA TRP A 227 -9.11 37.21 -3.59
C TRP A 227 -10.18 38.27 -3.84
N THR A 228 -11.16 38.01 -4.71
CA THR A 228 -12.23 38.96 -4.99
C THR A 228 -13.08 39.21 -3.73
N TRP A 229 -13.49 38.17 -3.00
CA TRP A 229 -14.29 38.34 -1.77
C TRP A 229 -13.52 39.03 -0.65
N ASN A 230 -12.23 38.68 -0.46
CA ASN A 230 -11.41 39.35 0.56
C ASN A 230 -11.08 40.80 0.16
N ALA A 231 -10.90 41.09 -1.13
CA ALA A 231 -10.73 42.45 -1.62
C ALA A 231 -12.01 43.27 -1.45
N MET A 232 -13.18 42.74 -1.81
CA MET A 232 -14.45 43.43 -1.57
C MET A 232 -14.68 43.72 -0.08
N PHE A 233 -14.35 42.75 0.80
CA PHE A 233 -14.41 42.94 2.25
C PHE A 233 -13.47 44.08 2.71
N PHE A 234 -12.21 44.09 2.23
CA PHE A 234 -11.23 45.12 2.59
C PHE A 234 -11.62 46.52 2.08
N PHE A 235 -12.13 46.60 0.85
CA PHE A 235 -12.53 47.87 0.23
C PHE A 235 -13.96 48.30 0.61
N GLY A 236 -14.69 47.50 1.39
CA GLY A 236 -16.07 47.80 1.79
C GLY A 236 -17.04 47.95 0.61
N ILE A 237 -16.72 47.33 -0.54
CA ILE A 237 -17.49 47.48 -1.78
C ILE A 237 -18.73 46.57 -1.69
N VAL A 238 -19.85 47.22 -1.37
CA VAL A 238 -21.26 46.75 -1.41
C VAL A 238 -21.72 45.91 -0.21
N LEU A 239 -22.17 46.62 0.83
CA LEU A 239 -23.59 46.63 1.22
C LEU A 239 -23.94 47.98 1.89
N PRO A 240 -24.29 49.02 1.12
CA PRO A 240 -25.20 50.05 1.60
C PRO A 240 -26.62 49.53 1.41
N TRP A 241 -27.22 49.01 2.49
CA TRP A 241 -28.68 48.91 2.77
C TRP A 241 -28.83 47.99 3.99
N CYS A 242 -28.96 48.59 5.18
CA CYS A 242 -30.25 48.82 5.88
C CYS A 242 -30.80 47.50 6.45
N ALA A 243 -31.18 47.35 7.71
CA ALA A 243 -31.49 48.28 8.79
C ALA A 243 -31.57 47.49 10.12
N GLN A 244 -31.51 48.22 11.24
CA GLN A 244 -31.76 47.80 12.64
C GLN A 244 -30.71 46.93 13.33
#